data_AF-A0AA42Z610-F1
#
_entry.id   AF-A0AA42Z610-F1
#
_cell.length_a   1.000
_cell.length_b   1.000
_cell.length_c   1.000
_cell.angle_alpha   90.00
_cell.angle_beta   90.00
_cell.angle_gamma   90.00
#
_symmetry.space_group_name_H-M   'P 1'
#
loop_
_entity.id
_entity.type
_entity.pdbx_description
1 polymer ?
#
loop_
_entity_poly.entity_id
_entity_poly.type
_entity_poly.pdbx_seq_one_letter_code
_entity_poly.pdbx_strand_id
1 'polypeptide(L)'
;MFPPIAGSSRGLVLLGGVAMLTYVRASFGAGWTSSRSDVLEVLALFAGIFLLYGVSYGHAASLSRDADRRRSVVKIILLFAVGFRLAFVGVGLPADDPLGGLADDLKGDGPVVTQFVAYDNDIWRYLWDGHVSAAGLSPFNLSPDAAADLPESELLDDPWWLVHERVDHGSYRTVYPPVAQHTFLTLHRVAPASAMAVKLLMMLFDIGSCCVLAGIVSRLNAPPSCLLLYAWNPLAIKELAGSGHVDAMLIFFVLLAVDRLLRGASVTGGAALGLAIASKLTPAPLVILLMRRRGGRQSLIVVTTVLTVVTLVSWPWRFDGPDYFRNLLRFATDWEFNAGIYHLFRWIAGDGAFLLSGAAILLLMVGLWRRDDGTSYRQVENVFYLLAAVVLLSPTVMPWYLLWALPFAALLRRWSFIVLTGLSLLSYLIYIDQTEHAWWLWLEHGVFALMFAREEIGRRIRLQPTGFDV
;
A
#
# COMPACT_ATOMS: atom_id res chain seq x y z
N MET A 1 -6.70 19.27 -28.25
CA MET A 1 -7.01 18.34 -29.36
C MET A 1 -6.16 17.09 -29.16
N PHE A 2 -6.74 16.01 -28.63
CA PHE A 2 -5.99 14.75 -28.45
C PHE A 2 -5.75 14.13 -29.84
N PRO A 3 -4.52 13.72 -30.19
CA PRO A 3 -4.24 13.13 -31.50
C PRO A 3 -5.04 11.83 -31.67
N PRO A 4 -5.45 11.49 -32.90
CA PRO A 4 -6.25 10.30 -33.15
C PRO A 4 -5.48 9.05 -32.72
N ILE A 5 -6.12 8.26 -31.86
CA ILE A 5 -5.63 6.98 -31.35
C ILE A 5 -5.52 6.03 -32.55
N ALA A 6 -4.31 5.93 -33.11
CA ALA A 6 -3.99 5.03 -34.23
C ALA A 6 -4.44 3.60 -33.91
N GLY A 7 -4.96 2.89 -34.91
CA GLY A 7 -5.78 1.67 -34.81
C GLY A 7 -5.24 0.49 -33.99
N SER A 8 -4.02 0.54 -33.47
CA SER A 8 -3.39 -0.50 -32.65
C SER A 8 -3.59 -0.36 -31.14
N SER A 9 -3.91 0.85 -30.64
CA SER A 9 -4.11 1.08 -29.20
C SER A 9 -5.57 0.99 -28.76
N ARG A 10 -6.50 0.81 -29.72
CA ARG A 10 -7.93 0.65 -29.50
C ARG A 10 -8.26 -0.50 -28.56
N GLY A 11 -7.55 -1.63 -28.66
CA GLY A 11 -7.76 -2.78 -27.77
C GLY A 11 -7.47 -2.45 -26.31
N LEU A 12 -6.36 -1.77 -26.03
CA LEU A 12 -6.02 -1.37 -24.66
C LEU A 12 -7.01 -0.34 -24.10
N VAL A 13 -7.49 0.59 -24.94
CA VAL A 13 -8.51 1.57 -24.55
C VAL A 13 -9.85 0.89 -24.27
N LEU A 14 -10.25 -0.09 -25.08
CA LEU A 14 -11.47 -0.86 -24.88
C LEU A 14 -11.42 -1.65 -23.56
N LEU A 15 -10.31 -2.36 -23.32
CA LEU A 15 -10.11 -3.12 -22.08
C LEU A 15 -10.13 -2.20 -20.85
N GLY A 16 -9.46 -1.04 -20.93
CA GLY A 16 -9.53 -0.02 -19.90
C GLY A 16 -10.96 0.49 -19.69
N GLY A 17 -11.70 0.76 -20.76
CA GLY A 17 -13.10 1.20 -20.69
C GLY A 17 -14.00 0.17 -20.00
N VAL A 18 -13.87 -1.12 -20.36
CA VAL A 18 -14.62 -2.21 -19.73
C VAL A 18 -14.30 -2.30 -18.24
N ALA A 19 -13.01 -2.31 -17.87
CA ALA A 19 -12.61 -2.34 -16.46
C ALA A 19 -13.14 -1.13 -15.67
N MET A 20 -13.11 0.07 -16.26
CA MET A 20 -13.64 1.28 -15.62
C MET A 20 -15.14 1.18 -15.36
N LEU A 21 -15.92 0.68 -16.33
CA LEU A 21 -17.35 0.44 -16.15
C LEU A 21 -17.63 -0.60 -15.06
N THR A 22 -16.79 -1.63 -14.97
CA THR A 22 -16.87 -2.63 -13.88
C THR A 22 -16.65 -1.97 -12.52
N TYR A 23 -15.67 -1.08 -12.36
CA TYR A 23 -15.46 -0.34 -11.11
C TYR A 23 -16.62 0.61 -10.75
N VAL A 24 -17.17 1.34 -11.74
CA VAL A 24 -18.34 2.20 -11.51
C VAL A 24 -19.52 1.38 -11.02
N ARG A 25 -19.80 0.25 -11.68
CA ARG A 25 -20.88 -0.67 -11.27
C ARG A 25 -20.64 -1.23 -9.87
N ALA A 26 -19.40 -1.60 -9.55
CA ALA A 26 -19.05 -2.11 -8.23
C ALA A 26 -19.24 -1.08 -7.11
N SER A 27 -19.03 0.21 -7.43
CA SER A 27 -19.05 1.29 -6.44
C SER A 27 -20.44 1.76 -6.05
N PHE A 28 -21.39 1.72 -7.00
CA PHE A 28 -22.76 2.24 -6.81
C PHE A 28 -23.84 1.18 -6.98
N GLY A 29 -23.48 -0.04 -7.40
CA GLY A 29 -24.44 -1.08 -7.77
C GLY A 29 -24.69 -2.15 -6.71
N ALA A 30 -23.98 -2.14 -5.58
CA ALA A 30 -24.08 -3.20 -4.57
C ALA A 30 -23.89 -2.65 -3.14
N GLY A 31 -24.82 -3.00 -2.26
CA GLY A 31 -24.70 -2.78 -0.82
C GLY A 31 -23.99 -3.97 -0.19
N TRP A 32 -22.65 -3.99 -0.28
CA TRP A 32 -21.84 -5.10 0.20
C TRP A 32 -21.91 -5.23 1.73
N THR A 33 -22.31 -6.40 2.23
CA THR A 33 -22.26 -6.74 3.67
C THR A 33 -21.23 -7.85 3.93
N SER A 34 -21.07 -8.27 5.18
CA SER A 34 -20.29 -9.47 5.55
C SER A 34 -21.04 -10.78 5.32
N SER A 35 -22.15 -10.77 4.58
CA SER A 35 -22.87 -11.99 4.23
C SER A 35 -22.03 -12.87 3.30
N ARG A 36 -22.20 -14.18 3.39
CA ARG A 36 -21.47 -15.14 2.55
C ARG A 36 -21.67 -14.88 1.05
N SER A 37 -22.87 -14.49 0.62
CA SER A 37 -23.14 -14.19 -0.79
C SER A 37 -22.33 -13.00 -1.27
N ASP A 38 -22.27 -11.94 -0.46
CA ASP A 38 -21.61 -10.69 -0.83
C ASP A 38 -20.09 -10.88 -0.87
N VAL A 39 -19.52 -11.63 0.07
CA VAL A 39 -18.09 -12.02 0.04
C VAL A 39 -17.75 -12.74 -1.25
N LEU A 40 -18.53 -13.75 -1.62
CA LEU A 40 -18.27 -14.53 -2.83
C LEU A 40 -18.45 -13.70 -4.10
N GLU A 41 -19.41 -12.78 -4.12
CA GLU A 41 -19.64 -11.89 -5.26
C GLU A 41 -18.52 -10.85 -5.42
N VAL A 42 -18.01 -10.27 -4.33
CA VAL A 42 -16.80 -9.41 -4.37
C VAL A 42 -15.61 -10.19 -4.93
N LEU A 43 -15.37 -11.41 -4.45
CA LEU A 43 -14.27 -12.23 -4.93
C LEU A 43 -14.40 -12.57 -6.42
N ALA A 44 -15.61 -12.92 -6.88
CA ALA A 44 -15.88 -13.21 -8.28
C ALA A 44 -15.68 -11.97 -9.18
N LEU A 45 -16.17 -10.81 -8.72
CA LEU A 45 -15.98 -9.53 -9.39
C LEU A 45 -14.49 -9.22 -9.56
N PHE A 46 -13.71 -9.27 -8.48
CA PHE A 46 -12.29 -8.97 -8.53
C PHE A 46 -11.49 -10.01 -9.32
N ALA A 47 -11.87 -11.30 -9.28
CA ALA A 47 -11.29 -12.31 -10.17
C ALA A 47 -11.48 -11.93 -11.65
N GLY A 48 -12.68 -11.46 -12.03
CA GLY A 48 -12.96 -10.93 -13.36
C GLY A 48 -12.10 -9.71 -13.72
N ILE A 49 -11.94 -8.76 -12.80
CA ILE A 49 -11.09 -7.58 -13.00
C ILE A 49 -9.62 -7.99 -13.13
N PHE A 50 -9.12 -8.95 -12.34
CA PHE A 50 -7.76 -9.48 -12.46
C PHE A 50 -7.52 -10.17 -13.81
N LEU A 51 -8.51 -10.87 -14.37
CA LEU A 51 -8.44 -11.41 -15.72
C LEU A 51 -8.32 -10.30 -16.78
N LEU A 52 -9.17 -9.27 -16.70
CA LEU A 52 -9.09 -8.10 -17.58
C LEU A 52 -7.72 -7.40 -17.47
N TYR A 53 -7.20 -7.26 -16.26
CA TYR A 53 -5.89 -6.71 -15.97
C TYR A 53 -4.76 -7.52 -16.64
N GLY A 54 -4.80 -8.86 -16.54
CA GLY A 54 -3.83 -9.73 -17.21
C GLY A 54 -3.87 -9.63 -18.75
N VAL A 55 -5.06 -9.60 -19.34
CA VAL A 55 -5.25 -9.42 -20.80
C VAL A 55 -4.77 -8.04 -21.25
N SER A 56 -5.02 -7.01 -20.44
CA SER A 56 -4.56 -5.62 -20.67
C SER A 56 -3.05 -5.52 -20.64
N TYR A 57 -2.39 -6.21 -19.70
CA TYR A 57 -0.94 -6.30 -19.67
C TYR A 57 -0.40 -6.92 -20.97
N GLY A 58 -0.98 -8.03 -21.45
CA GLY A 58 -0.54 -8.68 -22.70
C GLY A 58 -0.58 -7.72 -23.89
N HIS A 59 -1.66 -6.94 -24.01
CA HIS A 59 -1.79 -5.90 -25.04
C HIS A 59 -0.77 -4.78 -24.86
N ALA A 60 -0.63 -4.24 -23.65
CA ALA A 60 0.33 -3.18 -23.36
C ALA A 60 1.78 -3.62 -23.60
N ALA A 61 2.12 -4.87 -23.28
CA ALA A 61 3.44 -5.45 -23.50
C ALA A 61 3.75 -5.61 -24.99
N SER A 62 2.76 -6.02 -25.79
CA SER A 62 2.89 -6.05 -27.26
C SER A 62 3.14 -4.65 -27.83
N LEU A 63 2.35 -3.66 -27.41
CA LEU A 63 2.48 -2.28 -27.86
C LEU A 63 3.79 -1.61 -27.39
N SER A 64 4.31 -2.01 -26.23
CA SER A 64 5.54 -1.45 -25.63
C SER A 64 6.82 -1.81 -26.39
N ARG A 65 6.77 -2.79 -27.30
CA ARG A 65 7.89 -3.18 -28.18
C ARG A 65 8.16 -2.13 -29.25
N ASP A 66 7.14 -1.37 -29.65
CA ASP A 66 7.25 -0.29 -30.62
C ASP A 66 7.62 1.02 -29.90
N ALA A 67 8.81 1.55 -30.20
CA ALA A 67 9.36 2.73 -29.56
C ALA A 67 8.47 3.97 -29.76
N ASP A 68 7.86 4.11 -30.94
CA ASP A 68 7.02 5.26 -31.29
C ASP A 68 5.71 5.25 -30.49
N ARG A 69 5.28 4.06 -30.05
CA ARG A 69 4.03 3.88 -29.29
C ARG A 69 4.20 4.01 -27.79
N ARG A 70 5.42 3.93 -27.26
CA ARG A 70 5.67 3.92 -25.80
C ARG A 70 5.02 5.12 -25.10
N ARG A 71 5.13 6.33 -25.66
CA ARG A 71 4.51 7.54 -25.09
C ARG A 71 2.98 7.45 -25.05
N SER A 72 2.35 6.93 -26.10
CA SER A 72 0.90 6.76 -26.15
C SER A 72 0.42 5.70 -25.15
N VAL A 73 1.16 4.59 -25.00
CA VAL A 73 0.86 3.54 -24.02
C VAL A 73 0.91 4.09 -22.59
N VAL A 74 1.95 4.85 -22.23
CA VAL A 74 2.05 5.49 -20.90
C VAL A 74 0.85 6.41 -20.64
N LYS A 75 0.46 7.24 -21.63
CA LYS A 75 -0.70 8.13 -21.50
C LYS A 75 -2.01 7.36 -21.26
N ILE A 76 -2.23 6.27 -22.00
CA ILE A 76 -3.42 5.42 -21.83
C ILE A 76 -3.42 4.78 -20.43
N ILE A 77 -2.29 4.23 -20.00
CA ILE A 77 -2.16 3.61 -18.68
C ILE A 77 -2.48 4.63 -17.58
N LEU A 78 -1.87 5.82 -17.61
CA LEU A 78 -2.09 6.85 -16.60
C LEU A 78 -3.52 7.40 -16.62
N LEU A 79 -4.11 7.60 -17.80
CA LEU A 79 -5.50 8.05 -17.93
C LEU A 79 -6.46 7.09 -17.24
N PHE A 80 -6.36 5.80 -17.54
CA PHE A 80 -7.20 4.80 -16.90
C PHE A 80 -6.83 4.54 -15.43
N ALA A 81 -5.56 4.70 -15.04
CA ALA A 81 -5.17 4.60 -13.64
C ALA A 81 -5.88 5.66 -12.77
N VAL A 82 -6.00 6.89 -13.28
CA VAL A 82 -6.80 7.96 -12.66
C VAL A 82 -8.29 7.60 -12.73
N GLY A 83 -8.77 7.17 -13.89
CA GLY A 83 -10.18 6.79 -14.10
C GLY A 83 -10.66 5.69 -13.15
N PHE A 84 -9.89 4.63 -12.95
CA PHE A 84 -10.25 3.52 -12.04
C PHE A 84 -10.33 3.98 -10.59
N ARG A 85 -9.39 4.83 -10.16
CA ARG A 85 -9.39 5.36 -8.79
C ARG A 85 -10.56 6.30 -8.57
N LEU A 86 -10.84 7.20 -9.50
CA LEU A 86 -12.04 8.05 -9.44
C LEU A 86 -13.34 7.24 -9.48
N ALA A 87 -13.38 6.18 -10.28
CA ALA A 87 -14.53 5.30 -10.35
C ALA A 87 -14.77 4.54 -9.04
N PHE A 88 -13.71 4.18 -8.32
CA PHE A 88 -13.79 3.34 -7.12
C PHE A 88 -13.72 4.11 -5.79
N VAL A 89 -13.23 5.36 -5.77
CA VAL A 89 -13.11 6.16 -4.54
C VAL A 89 -14.48 6.45 -3.90
N GLY A 90 -15.55 6.45 -4.69
CA GLY A 90 -16.92 6.60 -4.19
C GLY A 90 -17.54 5.33 -3.59
N VAL A 91 -16.87 4.17 -3.65
CA VAL A 91 -17.45 2.89 -3.20
C VAL A 91 -17.92 2.98 -1.76
N GLY A 92 -19.22 2.75 -1.54
CA GLY A 92 -19.93 2.73 -0.25
C GLY A 92 -20.59 4.06 0.15
N LEU A 93 -20.54 5.09 -0.72
CA LEU A 93 -21.50 6.19 -0.66
C LEU A 93 -22.92 5.65 -0.89
N PRO A 94 -23.96 6.36 -0.42
CA PRO A 94 -25.35 6.00 -0.69
C PRO A 94 -25.58 5.78 -2.19
N ALA A 95 -26.11 4.62 -2.57
CA ALA A 95 -26.28 4.25 -3.97
C ALA A 95 -27.38 5.08 -4.68
N ASP A 96 -28.36 5.54 -3.91
CA ASP A 96 -29.50 6.34 -4.35
C ASP A 96 -29.17 7.84 -4.51
N ASP A 97 -28.30 8.39 -3.64
CA ASP A 97 -27.78 9.75 -3.77
C ASP A 97 -26.26 9.85 -3.49
N PRO A 98 -25.40 9.41 -4.43
CA PRO A 98 -23.96 9.46 -4.23
C PRO A 98 -23.39 10.87 -4.11
N LEU A 99 -24.00 11.86 -4.79
CA LEU A 99 -23.51 13.23 -4.80
C LEU A 99 -23.92 13.98 -3.53
N GLY A 100 -25.14 13.77 -3.03
CA GLY A 100 -25.57 14.25 -1.72
C GLY A 100 -24.70 13.63 -0.61
N GLY A 101 -24.54 12.31 -0.62
CA GLY A 101 -23.71 11.62 0.38
C GLY A 101 -22.24 12.05 0.37
N LEU A 102 -21.67 12.34 -0.81
CA LEU A 102 -20.34 12.94 -0.93
C LEU A 102 -20.29 14.34 -0.31
N ALA A 103 -21.27 15.18 -0.61
CA ALA A 103 -21.33 16.55 -0.09
C ALA A 103 -21.49 16.56 1.43
N ASP A 104 -22.30 15.66 1.97
CA ASP A 104 -22.58 15.57 3.41
C ASP A 104 -21.39 14.99 4.19
N ASP A 105 -20.72 13.95 3.67
CA ASP A 105 -19.49 13.43 4.27
C ASP A 105 -18.38 14.50 4.30
N LEU A 106 -18.23 15.29 3.24
CA LEU A 106 -17.21 16.35 3.16
C LEU A 106 -17.51 17.58 4.04
N LYS A 107 -18.77 17.84 4.40
CA LYS A 107 -19.13 18.91 5.35
C LYS A 107 -18.79 18.55 6.79
N GLY A 108 -18.63 17.26 7.08
CA GLY A 108 -18.38 16.76 8.43
C GLY A 108 -19.65 16.65 9.28
N ASP A 109 -20.83 16.59 8.67
CA ASP A 109 -22.12 16.36 9.34
C ASP A 109 -22.32 14.88 9.74
N GLY A 110 -21.22 14.11 9.85
CA GLY A 110 -21.18 12.69 10.17
C GLY A 110 -20.70 11.81 9.01
N PRO A 111 -20.13 10.62 9.30
CA PRO A 111 -19.69 9.71 8.25
C PRO A 111 -20.90 9.09 7.55
N VAL A 112 -21.28 9.68 6.41
CA VAL A 112 -22.36 9.19 5.53
C VAL A 112 -21.95 7.91 4.79
N VAL A 113 -20.64 7.72 4.70
CA VAL A 113 -19.93 6.48 4.37
C VAL A 113 -20.31 5.39 5.41
N THR A 114 -21.44 4.72 5.18
CA THR A 114 -22.06 3.78 6.14
C THR A 114 -21.94 2.30 5.73
N GLN A 115 -21.65 1.99 4.47
CA GLN A 115 -21.60 0.62 3.93
C GLN A 115 -20.21 0.22 3.40
N PHE A 116 -19.17 0.46 4.18
CA PHE A 116 -17.84 0.74 3.66
C PHE A 116 -16.81 -0.14 4.40
N VAL A 117 -15.99 -1.00 3.80
CA VAL A 117 -15.64 -1.27 2.39
C VAL A 117 -15.09 -2.68 2.36
N ALA A 118 -15.69 -3.58 1.58
CA ALA A 118 -15.09 -4.85 1.13
C ALA A 118 -14.01 -5.38 2.11
N TYR A 119 -14.41 -5.53 3.37
CA TYR A 119 -13.63 -6.14 4.44
C TYR A 119 -12.43 -5.34 4.99
N ASP A 120 -12.62 -4.09 5.42
CA ASP A 120 -11.62 -3.26 6.13
C ASP A 120 -12.25 -2.17 7.04
N ASN A 121 -11.67 -1.93 8.23
CA ASN A 121 -12.12 -0.94 9.24
C ASN A 121 -11.05 0.09 9.67
N ASP A 122 -9.89 0.11 9.03
CA ASP A 122 -8.72 0.91 9.45
C ASP A 122 -9.02 2.42 9.37
N ILE A 123 -9.90 2.83 8.46
CA ILE A 123 -10.27 4.24 8.27
C ILE A 123 -10.91 4.88 9.51
N TRP A 124 -11.66 4.11 10.30
CA TRP A 124 -12.29 4.59 11.53
C TRP A 124 -11.24 4.95 12.57
N ARG A 125 -10.19 4.12 12.64
CA ARG A 125 -9.02 4.40 13.48
C ARG A 125 -8.32 5.69 13.05
N TYR A 126 -8.21 5.95 11.74
CA TYR A 126 -7.60 7.19 11.24
C TYR A 126 -8.39 8.43 11.66
N LEU A 127 -9.72 8.38 11.52
CA LEU A 127 -10.61 9.48 11.93
C LEU A 127 -10.52 9.72 13.43
N TRP A 128 -10.60 8.65 14.22
CA TRP A 128 -10.55 8.70 15.68
C TRP A 128 -9.23 9.27 16.20
N ASP A 129 -8.09 8.76 15.72
CA ASP A 129 -6.77 9.24 16.15
C ASP A 129 -6.59 10.75 15.84
N GLY A 130 -7.14 11.22 14.71
CA GLY A 130 -7.16 12.64 14.34
C GLY A 130 -7.98 13.49 15.31
N HIS A 131 -9.14 12.98 15.75
CA HIS A 131 -10.02 13.63 16.72
C HIS A 131 -9.39 13.71 18.12
N VAL A 132 -8.83 12.60 18.61
CA VAL A 132 -8.09 12.55 19.88
C VAL A 132 -6.92 13.54 19.86
N SER A 133 -6.16 13.58 18.76
CA SER A 133 -5.07 14.55 18.58
C SER A 133 -5.56 16.00 18.57
N ALA A 134 -6.74 16.27 18.02
CA ALA A 134 -7.32 17.60 17.97
C ALA A 134 -7.78 18.10 19.35
N ALA A 135 -8.20 17.18 20.22
CA ALA A 135 -8.49 17.44 21.64
C ALA A 135 -7.23 17.67 22.51
N GLY A 136 -6.03 17.65 21.92
CA GLY A 136 -4.77 17.83 22.64
C GLY A 136 -4.28 16.59 23.37
N LEU A 137 -4.91 15.44 23.13
CA LEU A 137 -4.53 14.15 23.68
C LEU A 137 -3.60 13.39 22.72
N SER A 138 -2.92 12.35 23.20
CA SER A 138 -1.98 11.56 22.39
C SER A 138 -2.52 10.16 22.10
N PRO A 139 -2.78 9.80 20.84
CA PRO A 139 -3.18 8.43 20.47
C PRO A 139 -2.10 7.37 20.75
N PHE A 140 -0.86 7.79 21.03
CA PHE A 140 0.23 6.89 21.42
C PHE A 140 0.12 6.39 22.86
N ASN A 141 -0.54 7.15 23.74
CA ASN A 141 -0.69 6.81 25.16
C ASN A 141 -2.14 6.48 25.57
N LEU A 142 -3.12 6.84 24.74
CA LEU A 142 -4.54 6.51 24.93
C LEU A 142 -5.06 5.63 23.79
N SER A 143 -5.71 4.53 24.16
CA SER A 143 -6.50 3.74 23.21
C SER A 143 -7.88 4.40 23.03
N PRO A 144 -8.61 4.08 21.95
CA PRO A 144 -9.98 4.54 21.75
C PRO A 144 -10.87 4.34 22.97
N ASP A 145 -10.94 3.12 23.51
CA ASP A 145 -11.76 2.81 24.68
C ASP A 145 -11.36 3.67 25.89
N ALA A 146 -10.05 3.79 26.15
CA ALA A 146 -9.53 4.56 27.28
C ALA A 146 -9.72 6.08 27.10
N ALA A 147 -9.72 6.58 25.87
CA ALA A 147 -9.99 7.98 25.57
C ALA A 147 -11.49 8.29 25.73
N ALA A 148 -12.36 7.38 25.30
CA ALA A 148 -13.81 7.48 25.43
C ALA A 148 -14.27 7.47 26.91
N ASP A 149 -13.54 6.77 27.79
CA ASP A 149 -13.83 6.70 29.22
C ASP A 149 -13.35 7.92 30.04
N LEU A 150 -12.68 8.91 29.42
CA LEU A 150 -12.18 10.09 30.13
C LEU A 150 -13.35 10.94 30.66
N PRO A 151 -13.38 11.29 31.97
CA PRO A 151 -14.39 12.19 32.53
C PRO A 151 -14.39 13.55 31.82
N GLU A 152 -15.58 14.10 31.55
CA GLU A 152 -15.77 15.39 30.86
C GLU A 152 -15.28 15.44 29.40
N SER A 153 -14.97 14.30 28.77
CA SER A 153 -14.53 14.31 27.38
C SER A 153 -15.73 14.47 26.42
N GLU A 154 -15.79 15.60 25.71
CA GLU A 154 -16.68 15.83 24.54
C GLU A 154 -16.26 14.94 23.33
N LEU A 155 -15.51 13.85 23.57
CA LEU A 155 -14.95 12.98 22.52
C LEU A 155 -15.98 12.03 21.90
N LEU A 156 -17.13 11.86 22.55
CA LEU A 156 -18.22 11.00 22.09
C LEU A 156 -19.43 11.81 21.60
N ASP A 157 -19.30 13.13 21.43
CA ASP A 157 -20.36 13.93 20.82
C ASP A 157 -20.61 13.48 19.38
N ASP A 158 -21.82 13.73 18.86
CA ASP A 158 -22.16 13.41 17.47
C ASP A 158 -21.21 14.17 16.51
N PRO A 159 -20.54 13.51 15.55
CA PRO A 159 -20.71 12.12 15.07
C PRO A 159 -19.67 11.10 15.59
N TRP A 160 -18.88 11.44 16.59
CA TRP A 160 -17.73 10.68 17.05
C TRP A 160 -18.07 9.40 17.81
N TRP A 161 -19.26 9.31 18.44
CA TRP A 161 -19.74 8.05 19.01
C TRP A 161 -19.81 6.93 17.96
N LEU A 162 -20.29 7.25 16.75
CA LEU A 162 -20.43 6.30 15.65
C LEU A 162 -19.06 5.92 15.06
N VAL A 163 -18.14 6.89 14.98
CA VAL A 163 -16.76 6.62 14.57
C VAL A 163 -16.11 5.65 15.56
N HIS A 164 -16.24 5.92 16.87
CA HIS A 164 -15.70 5.09 17.94
C HIS A 164 -16.21 3.65 17.88
N GLU A 165 -17.53 3.46 17.75
CA GLU A 165 -18.15 2.12 17.68
C GLU A 165 -17.59 1.27 16.53
N ARG A 166 -17.12 1.92 15.46
CA ARG A 166 -16.57 1.25 14.27
C ARG A 166 -15.05 1.08 14.32
N VAL A 167 -14.35 1.65 15.30
CA VAL A 167 -12.92 1.42 15.46
C VAL A 167 -12.68 -0.03 15.83
N ASP A 168 -12.01 -0.76 14.95
CA ASP A 168 -11.61 -2.12 15.26
C ASP A 168 -10.51 -2.14 16.33
N HIS A 169 -10.58 -3.13 17.22
CA HIS A 169 -9.64 -3.32 18.32
C HIS A 169 -9.42 -2.03 19.16
N GLY A 170 -10.51 -1.41 19.64
CA GLY A 170 -10.52 -0.15 20.41
C GLY A 170 -9.66 -0.13 21.68
N SER A 171 -9.28 -1.29 22.20
CA SER A 171 -8.38 -1.43 23.35
C SER A 171 -6.90 -1.23 23.01
N TYR A 172 -6.53 -1.25 21.72
CA TYR A 172 -5.16 -1.04 21.28
C TYR A 172 -4.87 0.46 21.06
N ARG A 173 -3.69 0.89 21.46
CA ARG A 173 -3.15 2.22 21.16
C ARG A 173 -2.63 2.27 19.73
N THR A 174 -2.45 3.47 19.20
CA THR A 174 -2.06 3.64 17.80
C THR A 174 -0.70 3.00 17.49
N VAL A 175 -0.63 2.40 16.30
CA VAL A 175 0.62 1.92 15.66
C VAL A 175 1.08 2.83 14.52
N TYR A 176 0.30 3.87 14.19
CA TYR A 176 0.61 4.78 13.10
C TYR A 176 1.64 5.84 13.54
N PRO A 177 2.79 5.95 12.85
CA PRO A 177 3.82 6.92 13.21
C PRO A 177 3.46 8.38 12.88
N PRO A 178 4.30 9.36 13.27
CA PRO A 178 3.91 10.77 13.31
C PRO A 178 3.44 11.42 12.00
N VAL A 179 3.91 11.02 10.82
CA VAL A 179 3.41 11.60 9.56
C VAL A 179 1.97 11.15 9.28
N ALA A 180 1.62 9.91 9.63
CA ALA A 180 0.24 9.44 9.57
C ALA A 180 -0.62 10.22 10.59
N GLN A 181 -0.16 10.37 11.84
CA GLN A 181 -0.86 11.15 12.87
C GLN A 181 -1.10 12.62 12.48
N HIS A 182 -0.07 13.27 11.92
CA HIS A 182 -0.22 14.63 11.37
C HIS A 182 -1.27 14.69 10.26
N THR A 183 -1.34 13.65 9.43
CA THR A 183 -2.31 13.55 8.35
C THR A 183 -3.72 13.41 8.90
N PHE A 184 -3.93 12.53 9.87
CA PHE A 184 -5.20 12.32 10.55
C PHE A 184 -5.70 13.60 11.24
N LEU A 185 -4.83 14.28 11.97
CA LEU A 185 -5.12 15.57 12.60
C LEU A 185 -5.47 16.66 11.56
N THR A 186 -4.74 16.71 10.45
CA THR A 186 -4.99 17.69 9.39
C THR A 186 -6.34 17.44 8.73
N LEU A 187 -6.66 16.18 8.43
CA LEU A 187 -7.95 15.81 7.86
C LEU A 187 -9.09 16.13 8.82
N HIS A 188 -8.95 15.83 10.11
CA HIS A 188 -9.93 16.22 11.13
C HIS A 188 -10.20 17.73 11.14
N ARG A 189 -9.15 18.56 11.00
CA ARG A 189 -9.30 20.04 11.00
C ARG A 189 -9.94 20.60 9.73
N VAL A 190 -9.84 19.90 8.60
CA VAL A 190 -10.34 20.38 7.30
C VAL A 190 -11.73 19.83 7.00
N ALA A 191 -11.96 18.55 7.31
CA ALA A 191 -13.21 17.84 7.08
C ALA A 191 -13.40 16.82 8.23
N PRO A 192 -13.87 17.27 9.41
CA PRO A 192 -14.02 16.42 10.58
C PRO A 192 -14.93 15.22 10.27
N ALA A 193 -14.58 14.04 10.77
CA ALA A 193 -15.30 12.77 10.55
C ALA A 193 -15.51 12.34 9.08
N SER A 194 -14.87 13.00 8.10
CA SER A 194 -15.02 12.66 6.68
C SER A 194 -14.12 11.49 6.28
N ALA A 195 -14.72 10.32 6.08
CA ALA A 195 -14.02 9.17 5.50
C ALA A 195 -13.60 9.47 4.06
N MET A 196 -14.42 10.19 3.29
CA MET A 196 -14.10 10.54 1.92
C MET A 196 -12.85 11.43 1.81
N ALA A 197 -12.66 12.38 2.73
CA ALA A 197 -11.47 13.21 2.74
C ALA A 197 -10.18 12.37 2.88
N VAL A 198 -10.21 11.33 3.72
CA VAL A 198 -9.11 10.36 3.83
C VAL A 198 -8.89 9.64 2.50
N LYS A 199 -9.94 9.05 1.91
CA LYS A 199 -9.84 8.30 0.65
C LYS A 199 -9.31 9.15 -0.49
N LEU A 200 -9.82 10.38 -0.62
CA LEU A 200 -9.39 11.30 -1.66
C LEU A 200 -7.90 11.63 -1.51
N LEU A 201 -7.42 11.85 -0.27
CA LEU A 201 -6.01 12.09 -0.03
C LEU A 201 -5.14 10.86 -0.36
N MET A 202 -5.55 9.65 0.07
CA MET A 202 -4.82 8.42 -0.24
C MET A 202 -4.83 8.10 -1.74
N MET A 203 -5.95 8.36 -2.42
CA MET A 203 -6.03 8.30 -3.88
C MET A 203 -5.03 9.26 -4.54
N LEU A 204 -4.87 10.49 -4.03
CA LEU A 204 -3.89 11.44 -4.57
C LEU A 204 -2.45 10.95 -4.40
N PHE A 205 -2.11 10.37 -3.25
CA PHE A 205 -0.81 9.72 -3.04
C PHE A 205 -0.58 8.53 -3.99
N ASP A 206 -1.61 7.74 -4.25
CA ASP A 206 -1.53 6.60 -5.17
C ASP A 206 -1.42 7.03 -6.66
N ILE A 207 -2.14 8.06 -7.08
CA ILE A 207 -1.95 8.70 -8.40
C ILE A 207 -0.53 9.29 -8.49
N GLY A 208 -0.07 9.95 -7.42
CA GLY A 208 1.31 10.43 -7.30
C GLY A 208 2.32 9.30 -7.47
N SER A 209 2.05 8.13 -6.89
CA SER A 209 2.87 6.92 -7.02
C SER A 209 2.95 6.45 -8.47
N CYS A 210 1.81 6.44 -9.19
CA CYS A 210 1.79 6.14 -10.63
C CYS A 210 2.67 7.12 -11.44
N CYS A 211 2.60 8.42 -11.13
CA CYS A 211 3.40 9.45 -11.81
C CYS A 211 4.90 9.31 -11.53
N VAL A 212 5.30 9.09 -10.27
CA VAL A 212 6.70 8.87 -9.90
C VAL A 212 7.23 7.58 -10.53
N LEU A 213 6.44 6.50 -10.49
CA LEU A 213 6.77 5.22 -11.09
C LEU A 213 6.95 5.35 -12.62
N ALA A 214 6.11 6.10 -13.31
CA ALA A 214 6.29 6.39 -14.74
C ALA A 214 7.63 7.09 -15.02
N GLY A 215 8.05 8.01 -14.13
CA GLY A 215 9.36 8.64 -14.18
C GLY A 215 10.51 7.64 -13.99
N ILE A 216 10.38 6.69 -13.07
CA ILE A 216 11.36 5.61 -12.86
C ILE A 216 11.41 4.67 -14.08
N VAL A 217 10.25 4.26 -14.61
CA VAL A 217 10.14 3.44 -15.83
C VAL A 217 10.90 4.12 -16.97
N SER A 218 10.67 5.42 -17.19
CA SER A 218 11.37 6.17 -18.23
C SER A 218 12.89 6.25 -17.98
N ARG A 219 13.31 6.52 -16.74
CA ARG A 219 14.74 6.63 -16.37
C ARG A 219 15.49 5.32 -16.57
N LEU A 220 14.83 4.22 -16.26
CA LEU A 220 15.39 2.90 -16.41
C LEU A 220 15.18 2.35 -17.83
N ASN A 221 14.63 3.10 -18.79
CA ASN A 221 14.28 2.58 -20.11
C ASN A 221 13.43 1.29 -20.06
N ALA A 222 12.62 1.14 -19.00
CA ALA A 222 11.79 -0.03 -18.79
C ALA A 222 10.59 -0.01 -19.77
N PRO A 223 10.07 -1.17 -20.20
CA PRO A 223 8.86 -1.23 -21.01
C PRO A 223 7.68 -0.55 -20.29
N PRO A 224 6.90 0.32 -20.96
CA PRO A 224 5.70 0.93 -20.39
C PRO A 224 4.70 -0.05 -19.77
N SER A 225 4.64 -1.29 -20.26
CA SER A 225 3.79 -2.34 -19.68
C SER A 225 4.10 -2.63 -18.20
N CYS A 226 5.32 -2.35 -17.71
CA CYS A 226 5.64 -2.46 -16.29
C CYS A 226 4.85 -1.45 -15.45
N LEU A 227 4.55 -0.25 -15.99
CA LEU A 227 3.72 0.74 -15.30
C LEU A 227 2.30 0.22 -15.09
N LEU A 228 1.74 -0.48 -16.09
CA LEU A 228 0.40 -1.07 -16.02
C LEU A 228 0.28 -2.02 -14.83
N LEU A 229 1.33 -2.80 -14.53
CA LEU A 229 1.33 -3.81 -13.48
C LEU A 229 1.14 -3.24 -12.05
N TYR A 230 1.39 -1.96 -11.85
CA TYR A 230 1.04 -1.25 -10.62
C TYR A 230 -0.22 -0.41 -10.83
N ALA A 231 -0.22 0.42 -11.88
CA ALA A 231 -1.23 1.45 -12.07
C ALA A 231 -2.65 0.89 -12.27
N TRP A 232 -2.77 -0.33 -12.82
CA TRP A 232 -4.04 -1.04 -13.06
C TRP A 232 -4.22 -2.24 -12.13
N ASN A 233 -3.34 -2.41 -11.12
CA ASN A 233 -3.46 -3.53 -10.20
C ASN A 233 -4.77 -3.43 -9.39
N PRO A 234 -5.67 -4.43 -9.46
CA PRO A 234 -6.97 -4.32 -8.82
C PRO A 234 -6.90 -4.23 -7.30
N LEU A 235 -5.92 -4.89 -6.66
CA LEU A 235 -5.70 -4.77 -5.22
C LEU A 235 -5.28 -3.36 -4.84
N ALA A 236 -4.34 -2.75 -5.57
CA ALA A 236 -3.92 -1.36 -5.30
C ALA A 236 -5.10 -0.37 -5.38
N ILE A 237 -5.96 -0.52 -6.39
CA ILE A 237 -7.15 0.33 -6.55
C ILE A 237 -8.15 0.11 -5.40
N LYS A 238 -8.37 -1.15 -5.01
CA LYS A 238 -9.28 -1.49 -3.90
C LYS A 238 -8.78 -0.95 -2.58
N GLU A 239 -7.53 -1.20 -2.20
CA GLU A 239 -7.03 -0.84 -0.87
C GLU A 239 -6.77 0.66 -0.73
N LEU A 240 -6.17 1.28 -1.76
CA LEU A 240 -5.66 2.65 -1.62
C LEU A 240 -6.74 3.70 -1.93
N ALA A 241 -7.51 3.51 -3.01
CA ALA A 241 -8.60 4.42 -3.36
C ALA A 241 -9.94 3.95 -2.78
N GLY A 242 -10.21 2.64 -2.79
CA GLY A 242 -11.46 2.06 -2.30
C GLY A 242 -11.57 2.05 -0.77
N SER A 243 -10.56 1.56 -0.05
CA SER A 243 -10.55 1.52 1.42
C SER A 243 -9.90 2.76 2.04
N GLY A 244 -9.05 3.48 1.30
CA GLY A 244 -8.40 4.70 1.79
C GLY A 244 -7.23 4.39 2.73
N HIS A 245 -6.51 3.28 2.52
CA HIS A 245 -5.38 2.92 3.38
C HIS A 245 -4.26 3.94 3.33
N VAL A 246 -3.75 4.29 4.53
CA VAL A 246 -2.62 5.19 4.72
C VAL A 246 -1.33 4.69 4.07
N ASP A 247 -1.26 3.41 3.73
CA ASP A 247 -0.16 2.76 2.99
C ASP A 247 0.14 3.43 1.64
N ALA A 248 -0.81 4.16 1.05
CA ALA A 248 -0.57 4.99 -0.14
C ALA A 248 0.56 6.01 0.08
N MET A 249 0.64 6.60 1.28
CA MET A 249 1.69 7.56 1.64
C MET A 249 3.07 6.89 1.69
N LEU A 250 3.14 5.72 2.33
CA LEU A 250 4.36 4.90 2.39
C LEU A 250 4.87 4.62 0.99
N ILE A 251 3.99 4.08 0.12
CA ILE A 251 4.35 3.71 -1.25
C ILE A 251 4.85 4.92 -2.04
N PHE A 252 4.14 6.05 -1.95
CA PHE A 252 4.52 7.28 -2.62
C PHE A 252 5.90 7.78 -2.18
N PHE A 253 6.12 7.89 -0.87
CA PHE A 253 7.37 8.42 -0.34
C PHE A 253 8.56 7.48 -0.57
N VAL A 254 8.36 6.15 -0.54
CA VAL A 254 9.41 5.18 -0.91
C VAL A 254 9.74 5.30 -2.40
N LEU A 255 8.75 5.39 -3.30
CA LEU A 255 8.99 5.61 -4.73
C LEU A 255 9.70 6.94 -4.99
N LEU A 256 9.29 8.00 -4.31
CA LEU A 256 9.92 9.31 -4.42
C LEU A 256 11.37 9.26 -3.93
N ALA A 257 11.64 8.60 -2.80
CA ALA A 257 12.99 8.39 -2.30
C ALA A 257 13.86 7.66 -3.33
N VAL A 258 13.36 6.56 -3.92
CA VAL A 258 14.08 5.82 -4.95
C VAL A 258 14.32 6.69 -6.19
N ASP A 259 13.31 7.39 -6.73
CA ASP A 259 13.49 8.29 -7.89
C ASP A 259 14.52 9.40 -7.62
N ARG A 260 14.43 10.08 -6.47
CA ARG A 260 15.37 11.15 -6.09
C ARG A 260 16.79 10.62 -5.91
N LEU A 261 16.95 9.46 -5.28
CA LEU A 261 18.26 8.86 -5.09
C LEU A 261 18.85 8.33 -6.40
N LEU A 262 18.04 7.80 -7.32
CA LEU A 262 18.48 7.46 -8.69
C LEU A 262 18.97 8.70 -9.46
N ARG A 263 18.50 9.89 -9.11
CA ARG A 263 18.97 11.19 -9.66
C ARG A 263 20.19 11.76 -8.93
N GLY A 264 20.69 11.08 -7.91
CA GLY A 264 21.79 11.58 -7.06
C GLY A 264 21.37 12.66 -6.06
N ALA A 265 20.07 12.92 -5.88
CA ALA A 265 19.57 13.99 -5.02
C ALA A 265 19.42 13.53 -3.56
N SER A 266 20.56 13.38 -2.86
CA SER A 266 20.67 12.80 -1.51
C SER A 266 19.77 13.46 -0.46
N VAL A 267 19.67 14.79 -0.44
CA VAL A 267 18.82 15.52 0.53
C VAL A 267 17.35 15.19 0.29
N THR A 268 16.83 15.42 -0.92
CA THR A 268 15.41 15.15 -1.21
C THR A 268 15.06 13.66 -1.13
N GLY A 269 16.02 12.78 -1.45
CA GLY A 269 15.85 11.34 -1.31
C GLY A 269 15.82 10.88 0.14
N GLY A 270 16.71 11.41 0.98
CA GLY A 270 16.70 11.19 2.42
C GLY A 270 15.45 11.77 3.09
N ALA A 271 15.01 12.95 2.67
CA ALA A 271 13.78 13.56 3.19
C ALA A 271 12.54 12.72 2.86
N ALA A 272 12.40 12.28 1.60
CA ALA A 272 11.31 11.39 1.20
C ALA A 272 11.37 10.06 1.96
N LEU A 273 12.56 9.46 2.16
CA LEU A 273 12.69 8.23 2.95
C LEU A 273 12.34 8.45 4.44
N GLY A 274 12.70 9.60 5.01
CA GLY A 274 12.29 9.98 6.37
C GLY A 274 10.78 10.12 6.50
N LEU A 275 10.11 10.74 5.52
CA LEU A 275 8.64 10.81 5.46
C LEU A 275 8.00 9.43 5.31
N ALA A 276 8.59 8.54 4.50
CA ALA A 276 8.11 7.16 4.38
C ALA A 276 8.16 6.41 5.72
N ILE A 277 9.31 6.46 6.41
CA ILE A 277 9.52 5.84 7.73
C ILE A 277 8.57 6.40 8.78
N ALA A 278 8.32 7.71 8.74
CA ALA A 278 7.41 8.37 9.66
C ALA A 278 5.92 8.18 9.26
N SER A 279 5.62 7.67 8.06
CA SER A 279 4.27 7.27 7.65
C SER A 279 3.98 5.81 8.05
N LYS A 280 4.99 4.94 7.97
CA LYS A 280 5.00 3.57 8.49
C LYS A 280 6.44 3.15 8.77
N LEU A 281 6.74 2.48 9.89
CA LEU A 281 8.12 2.16 10.27
C LEU A 281 8.81 1.12 9.36
N THR A 282 8.01 0.38 8.58
CA THR A 282 8.43 -0.77 7.78
C THR A 282 9.52 -0.53 6.71
N PRO A 283 9.72 0.65 6.09
CA PRO A 283 10.80 0.89 5.15
C PRO A 283 12.11 1.31 5.84
N ALA A 284 12.19 1.40 7.17
CA ALA A 284 13.40 1.84 7.87
C ALA A 284 14.68 1.06 7.48
N PRO A 285 14.64 -0.27 7.27
CA PRO A 285 15.80 -1.03 6.78
C PRO A 285 16.34 -0.53 5.42
N LEU A 286 15.53 0.15 4.59
CA LEU A 286 15.97 0.68 3.31
C LEU A 286 17.05 1.76 3.44
N VAL A 287 17.17 2.46 4.59
CA VAL A 287 18.21 3.48 4.82
C VAL A 287 19.59 2.90 4.55
N ILE A 288 19.86 1.69 5.05
CA ILE A 288 21.16 1.03 4.93
C ILE A 288 21.46 0.63 3.48
N LEU A 289 20.46 0.10 2.76
CA LEU A 289 20.64 -0.30 1.37
C LEU A 289 20.81 0.91 0.43
N LEU A 290 19.99 1.95 0.64
CA LEU A 290 19.96 3.11 -0.24
C LEU A 290 21.14 4.06 -0.02
N MET A 291 21.71 4.10 1.20
CA MET A 291 22.90 4.91 1.48
C MET A 291 24.19 4.34 0.87
N ARG A 292 24.32 3.00 0.73
CA ARG A 292 25.56 2.31 0.33
C ARG A 292 26.20 2.93 -0.92
N ARG A 293 25.39 3.28 -1.90
CA ARG A 293 25.84 3.67 -3.25
C ARG A 293 26.25 5.12 -3.37
N ARG A 294 26.18 5.90 -2.30
CA ARG A 294 26.33 7.35 -2.35
C ARG A 294 27.77 7.80 -2.06
N GLY A 295 28.58 6.92 -1.46
CA GLY A 295 29.90 7.28 -0.94
C GLY A 295 29.77 8.05 0.39
N GLY A 296 30.81 8.04 1.22
CA GLY A 296 30.72 8.41 2.64
C GLY A 296 29.96 9.72 2.92
N ARG A 297 30.32 10.82 2.23
CA ARG A 297 29.68 12.13 2.44
C ARG A 297 28.20 12.12 2.08
N GLN A 298 27.83 11.55 0.93
CA GLN A 298 26.44 11.57 0.48
C GLN A 298 25.58 10.56 1.24
N SER A 299 26.15 9.42 1.67
CA SER A 299 25.52 8.49 2.59
C SER A 299 25.19 9.18 3.91
N LEU A 300 26.13 9.96 4.46
CA LEU A 300 25.91 10.76 5.65
C LEU A 300 24.80 11.80 5.46
N ILE A 301 24.75 12.48 4.30
CA ILE A 301 23.66 13.41 3.98
C ILE A 301 22.30 12.70 3.98
N VAL A 302 22.20 11.51 3.37
CA VAL A 302 20.94 10.74 3.39
C VAL A 302 20.52 10.41 4.82
N VAL A 303 21.43 9.82 5.61
CA VAL A 303 21.15 9.42 6.99
C VAL A 303 20.78 10.62 7.86
N THR A 304 21.56 11.69 7.82
CA THR A 304 21.29 12.91 8.60
C THR A 304 19.97 13.56 8.18
N THR A 305 19.63 13.56 6.89
CA THR A 305 18.34 14.10 6.43
C THR A 305 17.18 13.23 6.88
N VAL A 306 17.30 11.89 6.79
CA VAL A 306 16.29 10.95 7.32
C VAL A 306 16.05 11.22 8.79
N LEU A 307 17.11 11.24 9.60
CA LEU A 307 17.02 11.48 11.04
C LEU A 307 16.40 12.85 11.33
N THR A 308 16.83 13.90 10.62
CA THR A 308 16.29 15.25 10.79
C THR A 308 14.79 15.27 10.52
N VAL A 309 14.33 14.70 9.40
CA VAL A 309 12.91 14.66 9.07
C VAL A 309 12.13 13.88 10.12
N VAL A 310 12.57 12.67 10.48
CA VAL A 310 11.90 11.84 11.48
C VAL A 310 11.83 12.56 12.83
N THR A 311 12.91 13.22 13.27
CA THR A 311 12.92 14.00 14.51
C THR A 311 11.95 15.19 14.45
N LEU A 312 11.95 15.96 13.35
CA LEU A 312 11.09 17.14 13.21
C LEU A 312 9.60 16.76 13.22
N VAL A 313 9.21 15.72 12.47
CA VAL A 313 7.79 15.30 12.42
C VAL A 313 7.34 14.65 13.73
N SER A 314 8.25 13.98 14.44
CA SER A 314 7.96 13.34 15.73
C SER A 314 7.99 14.32 16.91
N TRP A 315 8.46 15.55 16.71
CA TRP A 315 8.65 16.54 17.79
C TRP A 315 7.41 16.81 18.66
N PRO A 316 6.18 16.88 18.12
CA PRO A 316 4.98 17.05 18.94
C PRO A 316 4.77 15.93 19.94
N TRP A 317 5.16 14.70 19.58
CA TRP A 317 5.04 13.47 20.39
C TRP A 317 6.40 12.99 20.93
N ARG A 318 7.36 13.90 21.13
CA ARG A 318 8.75 13.57 21.52
C ARG A 318 8.89 12.76 22.81
N PHE A 319 7.85 12.73 23.65
CA PHE A 319 7.83 11.97 24.90
C PHE A 319 7.10 10.62 24.79
N ASP A 320 6.36 10.38 23.71
CA ASP A 320 5.56 9.18 23.51
C ASP A 320 6.33 8.03 22.82
N GLY A 321 7.60 8.26 22.46
CA GLY A 321 8.44 7.29 21.76
C GLY A 321 8.48 5.89 22.42
N PRO A 322 8.73 5.78 23.75
CA PRO A 322 8.72 4.48 24.43
C PRO A 322 7.38 3.74 24.34
N ASP A 323 6.26 4.45 24.49
CA ASP A 323 4.92 3.89 24.32
C ASP A 323 4.68 3.43 22.89
N TYR A 324 5.05 4.24 21.90
CA TYR A 324 4.96 3.87 20.50
C TYR A 324 5.69 2.56 20.18
N PHE A 325 6.95 2.41 20.60
CA PHE A 325 7.72 1.18 20.35
C PHE A 325 7.13 -0.03 21.09
N ARG A 326 6.59 0.16 22.31
CA ARG A 326 5.88 -0.91 23.04
C ARG A 326 4.61 -1.34 22.31
N ASN A 327 3.82 -0.39 21.81
CA ASN A 327 2.59 -0.67 21.07
C ASN A 327 2.91 -1.43 19.77
N LEU A 328 3.93 -1.00 19.03
CA LEU A 328 4.41 -1.70 17.84
C LEU A 328 4.87 -3.13 18.13
N LEU A 329 5.64 -3.31 19.21
CA LEU A 329 6.12 -4.63 19.60
C LEU A 329 4.94 -5.54 19.95
N ARG A 330 3.99 -5.03 20.75
CA ARG A 330 2.76 -5.76 21.10
C ARG A 330 1.96 -6.16 19.88
N PHE A 331 1.76 -5.24 18.93
CA PHE A 331 1.10 -5.55 17.67
C PHE A 331 1.86 -6.64 16.90
N ALA A 332 3.19 -6.55 16.82
CA ALA A 332 4.02 -7.52 16.13
C ALA A 332 4.19 -8.87 16.85
N THR A 333 3.74 -9.03 18.10
CA THR A 333 3.82 -10.30 18.83
C THR A 333 2.46 -10.96 19.05
N ASP A 334 1.43 -10.15 19.25
CA ASP A 334 0.10 -10.61 19.66
C ASP A 334 -0.79 -10.92 18.44
N TRP A 335 -0.55 -10.25 17.30
CA TRP A 335 -1.39 -10.39 16.11
C TRP A 335 -0.79 -11.33 15.08
N GLU A 336 -1.59 -12.32 14.67
CA GLU A 336 -1.28 -13.19 13.55
C GLU A 336 -2.46 -13.24 12.58
N PHE A 337 -2.18 -13.02 11.30
CA PHE A 337 -3.16 -13.14 10.23
C PHE A 337 -2.45 -13.37 8.91
N ASN A 338 -2.92 -14.34 8.13
CA ASN A 338 -2.37 -14.72 6.83
C ASN A 338 -0.86 -14.98 6.88
N ALA A 339 -0.39 -15.61 7.98
CA ALA A 339 0.99 -15.58 8.42
C ALA A 339 1.87 -16.62 7.68
N GLY A 340 1.91 -16.58 6.34
CA GLY A 340 2.51 -17.57 5.44
C GLY A 340 3.80 -18.27 5.93
N ILE A 341 4.98 -17.71 5.61
CA ILE A 341 6.26 -18.29 6.05
C ILE A 341 6.44 -18.16 7.56
N TYR A 342 5.80 -17.16 8.19
CA TYR A 342 5.90 -16.95 9.63
C TYR A 342 5.39 -18.14 10.44
N HIS A 343 4.35 -18.86 9.99
CA HIS A 343 3.90 -20.10 10.63
C HIS A 343 5.00 -21.16 10.72
N LEU A 344 5.89 -21.25 9.73
CA LEU A 344 7.04 -22.15 9.80
C LEU A 344 8.02 -21.71 10.91
N PHE A 345 8.25 -20.40 11.06
CA PHE A 345 9.10 -19.89 12.13
C PHE A 345 8.47 -20.08 13.51
N ARG A 346 7.14 -19.89 13.62
CA ARG A 346 6.36 -20.20 14.83
C ARG A 346 6.45 -21.68 15.19
N TRP A 347 6.37 -22.57 14.21
CA TRP A 347 6.55 -24.01 14.42
C TRP A 347 7.97 -24.37 14.90
N ILE A 348 9.02 -23.72 14.38
CA ILE A 348 10.42 -23.99 14.75
C ILE A 348 10.78 -23.39 16.12
N ALA A 349 10.39 -22.14 16.37
CA ALA A 349 10.94 -21.31 17.44
C ALA A 349 9.90 -20.85 18.48
N GLY A 350 8.62 -21.20 18.33
CA GLY A 350 7.55 -20.72 19.20
C GLY A 350 7.51 -19.19 19.25
N ASP A 351 7.53 -18.62 20.45
CA ASP A 351 7.59 -17.16 20.65
C ASP A 351 8.87 -16.50 20.11
N GLY A 352 9.91 -17.30 19.84
CA GLY A 352 11.13 -16.85 19.16
C GLY A 352 10.97 -16.56 17.67
N ALA A 353 9.79 -16.82 17.07
CA ALA A 353 9.53 -16.61 15.65
C ALA A 353 9.74 -15.16 15.20
N PHE A 354 9.34 -14.18 16.01
CA PHE A 354 9.56 -12.76 15.75
C PHE A 354 11.06 -12.44 15.60
N LEU A 355 11.90 -12.98 16.49
CA LEU A 355 13.35 -12.82 16.44
C LEU A 355 13.95 -13.53 15.21
N LEU A 356 13.43 -14.70 14.86
CA LEU A 356 13.87 -15.45 13.68
C LEU A 356 13.55 -14.69 12.38
N SER A 357 12.36 -14.08 12.27
CA SER A 357 12.00 -13.16 11.18
C SER A 357 12.94 -11.97 11.10
N GLY A 358 13.18 -11.29 12.23
CA GLY A 358 14.11 -10.16 12.29
C GLY A 358 15.53 -10.54 11.86
N ALA A 359 16.02 -11.70 12.31
CA ALA A 359 17.33 -12.23 11.92
C ALA A 359 17.38 -12.58 10.42
N ALA A 360 16.34 -13.21 9.88
CA ALA A 360 16.26 -13.54 8.45
C ALA A 360 16.26 -12.28 7.57
N ILE A 361 15.50 -11.25 7.95
CA ILE A 361 15.48 -9.95 7.25
C ILE A 361 16.85 -9.27 7.34
N LEU A 362 17.51 -9.29 8.50
CA LEU A 362 18.84 -8.71 8.69
C LEU A 362 19.89 -9.43 7.83
N LEU A 363 19.89 -10.77 7.83
CA LEU A 363 20.80 -11.57 7.03
C LEU A 363 20.57 -11.34 5.52
N LEU A 364 19.31 -11.26 5.10
CA LEU A 364 18.96 -10.88 3.74
C LEU A 364 19.49 -9.49 3.42
N MET A 365 19.25 -8.49 4.27
CA MET A 365 19.73 -7.12 4.08
C MET A 365 21.26 -7.07 3.94
N VAL A 366 22.00 -7.77 4.79
CA VAL A 366 23.47 -7.87 4.69
C VAL A 366 23.89 -8.55 3.38
N GLY A 367 23.18 -9.60 2.96
CA GLY A 367 23.43 -10.29 1.70
C GLY A 367 23.18 -9.40 0.47
N LEU A 368 22.05 -8.69 0.45
CA LEU A 368 21.68 -7.72 -0.61
C LEU A 368 22.67 -6.56 -0.65
N TRP A 369 23.06 -6.06 0.54
CA TRP A 369 24.10 -5.04 0.66
C TRP A 369 25.39 -5.56 0.02
N ARG A 370 25.92 -6.72 0.44
CA ARG A 370 27.18 -7.28 -0.12
C ARG A 370 27.14 -7.52 -1.63
N ARG A 371 26.03 -8.01 -2.16
CA ARG A 371 25.84 -8.35 -3.59
C ARG A 371 25.49 -7.15 -4.48
N ASP A 372 25.39 -5.96 -3.90
CA ASP A 372 25.10 -4.76 -4.65
C ASP A 372 26.28 -4.38 -5.59
N ASP A 373 26.01 -4.45 -6.89
CA ASP A 373 26.91 -4.16 -8.02
C ASP A 373 26.89 -2.69 -8.48
N GLY A 374 26.12 -1.83 -7.81
CA GLY A 374 26.05 -0.40 -8.11
C GLY A 374 25.11 -0.01 -9.27
N THR A 375 24.48 -0.96 -9.96
CA THR A 375 23.58 -0.68 -11.10
C THR A 375 22.18 -0.25 -10.66
N SER A 376 21.54 0.72 -11.33
CA SER A 376 20.19 1.19 -10.96
C SER A 376 19.16 0.05 -10.86
N TYR A 377 19.28 -0.95 -11.74
CA TYR A 377 18.47 -2.18 -11.69
C TYR A 377 18.61 -2.90 -10.34
N ARG A 378 19.85 -3.16 -9.91
CA ARG A 378 20.12 -3.82 -8.63
C ARG A 378 19.60 -3.04 -7.43
N GLN A 379 19.49 -1.72 -7.52
CA GLN A 379 18.91 -0.91 -6.44
C GLN A 379 17.43 -1.22 -6.27
N VAL A 380 16.69 -1.15 -7.38
CA VAL A 380 15.26 -1.46 -7.44
C VAL A 380 15.00 -2.90 -6.99
N GLU A 381 15.86 -3.82 -7.40
CA GLU A 381 15.81 -5.21 -6.98
C GLU A 381 16.04 -5.41 -5.48
N ASN A 382 17.05 -4.77 -4.92
CA ASN A 382 17.32 -4.84 -3.48
C ASN A 382 16.17 -4.23 -2.66
N VAL A 383 15.56 -3.13 -3.13
CA VAL A 383 14.37 -2.54 -2.51
C VAL A 383 13.20 -3.53 -2.54
N PHE A 384 12.93 -4.14 -3.70
CA PHE A 384 11.89 -5.16 -3.85
C PHE A 384 12.07 -6.31 -2.86
N TYR A 385 13.24 -6.96 -2.84
CA TYR A 385 13.46 -8.12 -1.99
C TYR A 385 13.38 -7.78 -0.50
N LEU A 386 13.89 -6.61 -0.09
CA LEU A 386 13.81 -6.22 1.31
C LEU A 386 12.37 -5.97 1.74
N LEU A 387 11.60 -5.19 0.97
CA LEU A 387 10.19 -4.92 1.29
C LEU A 387 9.34 -6.19 1.22
N ALA A 388 9.56 -7.04 0.21
CA ALA A 388 8.88 -8.32 0.11
C ALA A 388 9.20 -9.23 1.31
N ALA A 389 10.45 -9.25 1.79
CA ALA A 389 10.81 -10.02 2.98
C ALA A 389 10.20 -9.45 4.27
N VAL A 390 10.15 -8.12 4.41
CA VAL A 390 9.48 -7.47 5.56
C VAL A 390 8.01 -7.88 5.63
N VAL A 391 7.34 -8.00 4.48
CA VAL A 391 5.92 -8.41 4.40
C VAL A 391 5.75 -9.92 4.56
N LEU A 392 6.53 -10.74 3.84
CA LEU A 392 6.32 -12.19 3.82
C LEU A 392 6.80 -12.91 5.09
N LEU A 393 7.64 -12.25 5.88
CA LEU A 393 8.15 -12.76 7.16
C LEU A 393 7.47 -12.07 8.35
N SER A 394 6.46 -11.21 8.14
CA SER A 394 5.68 -10.65 9.23
C SER A 394 4.63 -11.65 9.74
N PRO A 395 4.27 -11.58 11.03
CA PRO A 395 3.19 -12.40 11.59
C PRO A 395 1.80 -12.02 11.04
N THR A 396 1.65 -10.78 10.57
CA THR A 396 0.41 -10.27 9.98
C THR A 396 0.70 -9.88 8.54
N VAL A 397 0.02 -10.51 7.58
CA VAL A 397 0.14 -10.22 6.14
C VAL A 397 -1.23 -9.77 5.61
N MET A 398 -1.56 -8.52 5.89
CA MET A 398 -2.75 -7.91 5.32
C MET A 398 -2.58 -7.71 3.80
N PRO A 399 -3.64 -7.83 2.98
CA PRO A 399 -3.54 -7.66 1.52
C PRO A 399 -2.85 -6.36 1.11
N TRP A 400 -3.15 -5.25 1.78
CA TRP A 400 -2.52 -3.95 1.48
C TRP A 400 -1.02 -3.91 1.80
N TYR A 401 -0.48 -4.80 2.62
CA TYR A 401 0.96 -4.85 2.90
C TYR A 401 1.77 -5.29 1.68
N LEU A 402 1.18 -6.13 0.82
CA LEU A 402 1.81 -6.55 -0.44
C LEU A 402 2.07 -5.35 -1.36
N LEU A 403 1.26 -4.30 -1.26
CA LEU A 403 1.39 -3.10 -2.10
C LEU A 403 2.69 -2.34 -1.86
N TRP A 404 3.37 -2.54 -0.72
CA TRP A 404 4.65 -1.88 -0.42
C TRP A 404 5.74 -2.27 -1.41
N ALA A 405 5.79 -3.55 -1.79
CA ALA A 405 6.78 -4.08 -2.73
C ALA A 405 6.26 -4.12 -4.18
N LEU A 406 4.95 -4.00 -4.39
CA LEU A 406 4.31 -4.13 -5.71
C LEU A 406 4.88 -3.19 -6.79
N PRO A 407 5.13 -1.89 -6.57
CA PRO A 407 5.71 -1.03 -7.61
C PRO A 407 7.05 -1.55 -8.14
N PHE A 408 7.86 -2.11 -7.26
CA PHE A 408 9.17 -2.65 -7.60
C PHE A 408 9.05 -4.05 -8.22
N ALA A 409 8.10 -4.87 -7.75
CA ALA A 409 7.72 -6.12 -8.41
C ALA A 409 7.27 -5.88 -9.86
N ALA A 410 6.48 -4.84 -10.08
CA ALA A 410 5.99 -4.40 -11.39
C ALA A 410 7.13 -3.96 -12.31
N LEU A 411 8.06 -3.12 -11.83
CA LEU A 411 9.27 -2.72 -12.58
C LEU A 411 10.10 -3.94 -13.02
N LEU A 412 10.31 -4.87 -12.09
CA LEU A 412 11.13 -6.06 -12.29
C LEU A 412 10.38 -7.21 -12.98
N ARG A 413 9.06 -7.08 -13.19
CA ARG A 413 8.14 -8.12 -13.68
C ARG A 413 8.24 -9.42 -12.88
N ARG A 414 8.16 -9.31 -11.56
CA ARG A 414 8.11 -10.43 -10.61
C ARG A 414 6.68 -10.98 -10.56
N TRP A 415 6.40 -11.94 -11.45
CA TRP A 415 5.07 -12.51 -11.61
C TRP A 415 4.61 -13.26 -10.38
N SER A 416 5.52 -13.94 -9.69
CA SER A 416 5.24 -14.57 -8.39
C SER A 416 4.54 -13.59 -7.45
N PHE A 417 5.12 -12.41 -7.26
CA PHE A 417 4.59 -11.38 -6.37
C PHE A 417 3.35 -10.67 -6.93
N ILE A 418 3.26 -10.47 -8.25
CA ILE A 418 2.06 -9.88 -8.88
C ILE A 418 0.86 -10.83 -8.74
N VAL A 419 1.05 -12.14 -8.94
CA VAL A 419 0.00 -13.14 -8.76
C VAL A 419 -0.42 -13.23 -7.29
N LEU A 420 0.53 -13.10 -6.35
CA LEU A 420 0.23 -13.06 -4.92
C LEU A 420 -0.77 -11.94 -4.58
N THR A 421 -0.70 -10.75 -5.21
CA THR A 421 -1.71 -9.69 -4.99
C THR A 421 -3.13 -10.06 -5.44
N GLY A 422 -3.28 -11.01 -6.38
CA GLY A 422 -4.59 -11.54 -6.75
C GLY A 422 -5.05 -12.64 -5.81
N LEU A 423 -4.13 -13.50 -5.39
CA LEU A 423 -4.42 -14.60 -4.47
C LEU A 423 -4.75 -14.11 -3.05
N SER A 424 -4.16 -13.00 -2.62
CA SER A 424 -4.40 -12.42 -1.28
C SER A 424 -5.83 -11.98 -1.04
N LEU A 425 -6.65 -11.86 -2.09
CA LEU A 425 -8.09 -11.65 -1.95
C LEU A 425 -8.77 -12.83 -1.23
N LEU A 426 -8.22 -14.05 -1.30
CA LEU A 426 -8.75 -15.20 -0.58
C LEU A 426 -8.75 -14.99 0.94
N SER A 427 -7.87 -14.14 1.47
CA SER A 427 -7.87 -13.79 2.89
C SER A 427 -9.19 -13.14 3.34
N TYR A 428 -9.97 -12.55 2.41
CA TYR A 428 -11.31 -12.01 2.71
C TYR A 428 -12.38 -13.06 3.01
N LEU A 429 -12.09 -14.34 2.76
CA LEU A 429 -12.98 -15.42 3.20
C LEU A 429 -13.12 -15.47 4.72
N ILE A 430 -12.18 -14.90 5.48
CA ILE A 430 -12.29 -14.78 6.94
C ILE A 430 -13.57 -14.05 7.37
N TYR A 431 -14.12 -13.16 6.54
CA TYR A 431 -15.32 -12.40 6.89
C TYR A 431 -16.60 -13.23 6.86
N ILE A 432 -16.57 -14.45 6.30
CA ILE A 432 -17.71 -15.36 6.26
C ILE A 432 -17.95 -16.03 7.61
N ASP A 433 -16.88 -16.56 8.22
CA ASP A 433 -16.97 -17.42 9.41
C ASP A 433 -15.91 -17.12 10.48
N GLN A 434 -15.16 -16.02 10.33
CA GLN A 434 -14.10 -15.57 11.24
C GLN A 434 -13.00 -16.61 11.47
N THR A 435 -12.85 -17.58 10.55
CA THR A 435 -11.87 -18.66 10.66
C THR A 435 -10.85 -18.55 9.55
N GLU A 436 -9.57 -18.59 9.91
CA GLU A 436 -8.50 -18.73 8.92
C GLU A 436 -8.31 -20.19 8.52
N HIS A 437 -8.73 -20.55 7.30
CA HIS A 437 -8.60 -21.92 6.81
C HIS A 437 -7.26 -22.17 6.13
N ALA A 438 -6.57 -23.24 6.54
CA ALA A 438 -5.25 -23.59 6.01
C ALA A 438 -5.20 -23.76 4.48
N TRP A 439 -6.29 -24.20 3.84
CA TRP A 439 -6.30 -24.48 2.40
C TRP A 439 -6.05 -23.22 1.55
N TRP A 440 -6.55 -22.06 1.96
CA TRP A 440 -6.27 -20.83 1.21
C TRP A 440 -4.87 -20.31 1.47
N LEU A 441 -4.30 -20.52 2.67
CA LEU A 441 -2.90 -20.21 2.95
C LEU A 441 -1.97 -21.03 2.04
N TRP A 442 -2.27 -22.32 1.86
CA TRP A 442 -1.55 -23.18 0.93
C TRP A 442 -1.70 -22.72 -0.52
N LEU A 443 -2.90 -22.29 -0.91
CA LEU A 443 -3.13 -21.79 -2.26
C LEU A 443 -2.40 -20.46 -2.50
N GLU A 444 -2.46 -19.52 -1.57
CA GLU A 444 -1.83 -18.20 -1.66
C GLU A 444 -0.30 -18.31 -1.59
N HIS A 445 0.23 -18.75 -0.45
CA HIS A 445 1.67 -18.78 -0.18
C HIS A 445 2.37 -19.93 -0.89
N GLY A 446 1.70 -21.07 -1.11
CA GLY A 446 2.26 -22.21 -1.82
C GLY A 446 2.43 -21.95 -3.32
N VAL A 447 1.43 -21.36 -3.99
CA VAL A 447 1.56 -20.94 -5.39
C VAL A 447 2.63 -19.87 -5.53
N PHE A 448 2.65 -18.87 -4.64
CA PHE A 448 3.72 -17.88 -4.59
C PHE A 448 5.10 -18.54 -4.48
N ALA A 449 5.30 -19.44 -3.52
CA ALA A 449 6.58 -20.10 -3.29
C ALA A 449 7.07 -20.90 -4.51
N LEU A 450 6.17 -21.65 -5.15
CA LEU A 450 6.49 -22.41 -6.37
C LEU A 450 6.88 -21.50 -7.53
N MET A 451 6.11 -20.44 -7.76
CA MET A 451 6.41 -19.45 -8.81
C MET A 451 7.71 -18.70 -8.53
N PHE A 452 7.92 -18.27 -7.29
CA PHE A 452 9.12 -17.56 -6.86
C PHE A 452 10.37 -18.43 -7.04
N ALA A 453 10.32 -19.70 -6.60
CA ALA A 453 11.41 -20.66 -6.81
C ALA A 453 11.73 -20.83 -8.30
N ARG A 454 10.71 -20.97 -9.15
CA ARG A 454 10.88 -21.08 -10.61
C ARG A 454 11.53 -19.83 -11.21
N GLU A 455 11.11 -18.63 -10.79
CA GLU A 455 11.69 -17.36 -11.24
C GLU A 455 13.16 -17.24 -10.86
N GLU A 456 13.51 -17.57 -9.62
CA GLU A 456 14.89 -17.48 -9.14
C GLU A 456 15.82 -18.53 -9.76
N ILE A 457 15.36 -19.76 -9.93
CA ILE A 457 16.11 -20.81 -10.65
C ILE A 457 16.33 -20.38 -12.10
N GLY A 458 15.28 -19.92 -12.78
CA GLY A 458 15.35 -19.46 -14.16
C GLY A 458 16.31 -18.29 -14.35
N ARG A 459 16.42 -17.38 -13.37
CA ARG A 459 17.38 -16.27 -13.41
C ARG A 459 18.82 -16.73 -13.21
N ARG A 460 19.08 -17.67 -12.29
CA ARG A 460 20.42 -18.23 -12.09
C ARG A 460 20.93 -18.95 -13.34
N ILE A 461 20.05 -19.67 -14.05
CA ILE A 461 20.41 -20.40 -15.27
C ILE A 461 20.72 -19.46 -16.44
N ARG A 462 20.02 -18.31 -16.56
CA ARG A 462 20.17 -17.42 -17.71
C ARG A 462 21.48 -16.63 -17.77
N LEU A 463 22.28 -16.57 -16.69
CA LEU A 463 23.60 -15.90 -16.62
C LEU A 463 23.74 -14.57 -17.38
N GLN A 464 22.64 -13.83 -17.59
CA GLN A 464 22.63 -12.54 -18.25
C GLN A 464 22.07 -11.53 -17.27
N PRO A 465 22.70 -10.35 -17.13
CA PRO A 465 22.03 -9.27 -16.47
C PRO A 465 20.77 -9.03 -17.28
N THR A 466 19.60 -9.31 -16.70
CA THR A 466 18.38 -8.64 -17.14
C THR A 466 18.49 -7.20 -16.66
N GLY A 467 19.55 -6.50 -17.09
CA GLY A 467 19.64 -5.07 -17.00
C GLY A 467 18.51 -4.52 -17.84
N PHE A 468 17.99 -3.38 -17.43
CA PHE A 468 17.45 -2.52 -18.45
C PHE A 468 18.64 -2.07 -19.29
N ASP A 469 18.92 -2.81 -20.37
CA ASP A 469 20.01 -2.49 -21.28
C ASP A 469 19.81 -1.06 -21.80
N VAL A 470 20.85 -0.24 -21.61
CA VAL A 470 21.01 1.07 -22.24
C VAL A 470 21.49 0.85 -23.65
#